data_AF-A0A7S0B5R9-F1
#
_entry.id   AF-A0A7S0B5R9-F1
#
_cell.length_a   1.000
_cell.length_b   1.000
_cell.length_c   1.000
_cell.angle_alpha   90.00
_cell.angle_beta   90.00
_cell.angle_gamma   90.00
#
_symmetry.space_group_name_H-M   'P 1'
#
loop_
_entity.id
_entity.type
_entity.pdbx_description
1 polymer ?
#
loop_
_entity_poly.entity_id
_entity_poly.type
_entity_poly.pdbx_seq_one_letter_code
_entity_poly.pdbx_strand_id
1 'polypeptide(L)'
;MADEVQEAAAGAVEEIFGNGGEGETEVKEEVKEDPAVPATPQTNSVEAKVEVKADGGKIATLADGTKVETFPDDSKISTFPDGTVVESKADGAKITSWPDGTKKETRPDGQKITTRQDGTTTVNNADGTKIVTWPDGSQRESRADGTKVETLSGGVVTETQASGVKIATFPDGTKMHTLVDGTKVAFMPDGSQVETRPDKTKTTTYADGTTVESRPDGTRITTWKEQSTQETRPDGTKVTKWPDGTMLEVQPDGTKVTTRPDGKVEISKAETKPEVKCCCLAG
;
A
#
# COMPACT_ATOMS: atom_id res chain seq x y z
N MET A 1 7.54 10.29 20.03
CA MET A 1 7.70 10.45 18.58
C MET A 1 7.31 9.18 17.85
N ALA A 2 8.02 8.04 17.99
CA ALA A 2 7.64 6.79 17.28
C ALA A 2 6.20 6.30 17.56
N ASP A 3 5.75 6.30 18.83
CA ASP A 3 4.39 5.86 19.20
C ASP A 3 3.28 6.77 18.63
N GLU A 4 3.54 8.09 18.55
CA GLU A 4 2.58 9.10 18.08
C GLU A 4 2.43 9.09 16.56
N VAL A 5 3.56 8.95 15.84
CA VAL A 5 3.55 8.81 14.37
C VAL A 5 2.92 7.47 13.97
N GLN A 6 3.10 6.40 14.76
CA GLN A 6 2.40 5.14 14.54
C GLN A 6 0.89 5.33 14.71
N GLU A 7 0.44 6.02 15.76
CA GLU A 7 -0.99 6.19 16.02
C GLU A 7 -1.66 7.03 14.91
N ALA A 8 -0.97 8.05 14.41
CA ALA A 8 -1.39 8.80 13.22
C ALA A 8 -1.43 7.93 11.96
N ALA A 9 -0.38 7.14 11.70
CA ALA A 9 -0.31 6.24 10.56
C ALA A 9 -1.36 5.12 10.65
N ALA A 10 -1.60 4.56 11.84
CA ALA A 10 -2.60 3.54 12.09
C ALA A 10 -4.02 4.09 11.90
N GLY A 11 -4.30 5.33 12.34
CA GLY A 11 -5.55 6.03 12.06
C GLY A 11 -5.78 6.22 10.57
N ALA A 12 -4.76 6.70 9.84
CA ALA A 12 -4.84 6.84 8.39
C ALA A 12 -4.99 5.49 7.67
N VAL A 13 -4.31 4.43 8.12
CA VAL A 13 -4.49 3.06 7.59
C VAL A 13 -5.91 2.56 7.86
N GLU A 14 -6.48 2.80 9.04
CA GLU A 14 -7.87 2.40 9.34
C GLU A 14 -8.90 3.17 8.50
N GLU A 15 -8.64 4.45 8.19
CA GLU A 15 -9.46 5.21 7.23
C GLU A 15 -9.32 4.69 5.79
N ILE A 16 -8.11 4.28 5.39
CA ILE A 16 -7.83 3.84 4.01
C ILE A 16 -8.29 2.40 3.76
N PHE A 17 -8.08 1.49 4.72
CA PHE A 17 -8.40 0.06 4.57
C PHE A 17 -9.70 -0.38 5.25
N GLY A 18 -10.39 0.54 5.95
CA GLY A 18 -11.66 0.31 6.63
C GLY A 18 -11.52 -0.55 7.89
N ASN A 19 -12.28 -0.18 8.93
CA ASN A 19 -12.36 -0.91 10.19
C ASN A 19 -13.20 -2.20 10.02
N GLY A 20 -12.63 -3.28 9.47
CA GLY A 20 -13.21 -4.63 9.53
C GLY A 20 -14.60 -4.84 8.89
N GLY A 21 -15.14 -3.89 8.15
CA GLY A 21 -16.41 -4.01 7.45
C GLY A 21 -16.55 -2.90 6.41
N GLU A 22 -16.61 -3.29 5.13
CA GLU A 22 -17.20 -2.52 4.02
C GLU A 22 -16.79 -1.04 3.92
N GLY A 23 -15.53 -0.75 4.24
CA GLY A 23 -14.88 0.54 4.00
C GLY A 23 -13.88 0.40 2.86
N GLU A 24 -14.25 -0.27 1.77
CA GLU A 24 -13.63 0.10 0.51
C GLU A 24 -13.96 1.57 0.33
N THR A 25 -12.97 2.46 0.20
CA THR A 25 -13.21 3.66 -0.59
C THR A 25 -13.76 3.12 -1.90
N GLU A 26 -15.07 3.25 -2.05
CA GLU A 26 -15.85 2.70 -3.16
C GLU A 26 -15.46 3.53 -4.38
N VAL A 27 -14.23 3.37 -4.85
CA VAL A 27 -13.86 3.63 -6.23
C VAL A 27 -14.57 2.51 -6.96
N LYS A 28 -15.86 2.73 -7.17
CA LYS A 28 -16.78 1.83 -7.86
C LYS A 28 -16.01 1.32 -9.05
N GLU A 29 -15.71 0.02 -9.01
CA GLU A 29 -15.14 -0.69 -10.14
C GLU A 29 -16.24 -0.82 -11.18
N GLU A 30 -16.76 0.31 -11.66
CA GLU A 30 -17.60 0.35 -12.83
C GLU A 30 -16.62 0.17 -14.00
N VAL A 31 -16.28 -1.10 -14.26
CA VAL A 31 -15.68 -1.49 -15.53
C VAL A 31 -16.75 -1.24 -16.58
N LYS A 32 -16.89 0.02 -17.00
CA LYS A 32 -17.71 0.37 -18.14
C LYS A 32 -17.18 -0.45 -19.31
N GLU A 33 -18.00 -1.28 -19.93
CA GLU A 33 -17.54 -2.04 -21.09
C GLU A 33 -17.06 -1.08 -22.18
N ASP A 34 -16.08 -1.52 -22.98
CA ASP A 34 -15.70 -0.76 -24.15
C ASP A 34 -16.92 -0.67 -25.09
N PRO A 35 -17.18 0.48 -25.72
CA PRO A 35 -18.26 0.55 -26.68
C PRO A 35 -18.05 -0.49 -27.78
N ALA A 36 -19.14 -1.07 -28.29
CA ALA A 36 -19.04 -2.09 -29.32
C ALA A 36 -18.28 -1.53 -30.54
N VAL A 37 -17.33 -2.32 -31.06
CA VAL A 37 -16.72 -2.00 -32.36
C VAL A 37 -17.69 -2.49 -33.43
N PRO A 38 -18.18 -1.62 -34.34
CA PRO A 38 -18.99 -2.07 -35.45
C PRO A 38 -18.22 -3.12 -36.26
N ALA A 39 -18.91 -4.17 -36.68
CA ALA A 39 -18.28 -5.27 -37.42
C ALA A 39 -17.64 -4.70 -38.69
N THR A 40 -16.35 -4.97 -38.92
CA THR A 40 -15.72 -4.58 -40.18
C THR A 40 -16.41 -5.35 -41.31
N PRO A 41 -17.05 -4.65 -42.26
CA PRO A 41 -17.61 -5.33 -43.43
C PRO A 41 -16.48 -6.06 -44.15
N GLN A 42 -16.63 -7.37 -44.35
CA GLN A 42 -15.68 -8.14 -45.13
C GLN A 42 -15.66 -7.58 -46.56
N THR A 43 -14.46 -7.35 -47.11
CA THR A 43 -14.24 -6.75 -48.44
C THR A 43 -14.75 -7.59 -49.62
N ASN A 44 -15.59 -8.60 -49.35
CA ASN A 44 -16.26 -9.44 -50.34
C ASN A 44 -17.61 -8.84 -50.79
N SER A 45 -18.04 -7.70 -50.25
CA SER A 45 -19.25 -7.00 -50.72
C SER A 45 -19.00 -6.27 -52.04
N VAL A 46 -19.82 -6.64 -53.02
CA VAL A 46 -19.68 -6.44 -54.47
C VAL A 46 -19.95 -5.00 -54.97
N GLU A 47 -20.04 -4.00 -54.09
CA GLU A 47 -20.52 -2.64 -54.43
C GLU A 47 -19.60 -1.50 -53.91
N ALA A 48 -18.31 -1.77 -53.71
CA ALA A 48 -17.38 -0.74 -53.27
C ALA A 48 -17.01 0.23 -54.42
N LYS A 49 -17.34 1.52 -54.30
CA LYS A 49 -16.73 2.55 -55.16
C LYS A 49 -15.30 2.79 -54.68
N VAL A 50 -14.32 2.43 -55.51
CA VAL A 50 -12.88 2.57 -55.19
C VAL A 50 -12.28 3.75 -55.95
N GLU A 51 -11.62 4.65 -55.23
CA GLU A 51 -10.84 5.76 -55.75
C GLU A 51 -9.37 5.54 -55.42
N VAL A 52 -8.48 5.72 -56.41
CA VAL A 52 -7.02 5.60 -56.23
C VAL A 52 -6.42 7.00 -56.14
N LYS A 53 -5.68 7.27 -55.07
CA LYS A 53 -4.98 8.53 -54.82
C LYS A 53 -3.67 8.61 -55.59
N ALA A 54 -3.17 9.82 -55.81
CA ALA A 54 -1.92 10.07 -56.52
C ALA A 54 -0.68 9.49 -55.82
N ASP A 55 -0.74 9.28 -54.50
CA ASP A 55 0.30 8.68 -53.67
C ASP A 55 0.28 7.13 -53.68
N GLY A 56 -0.66 6.51 -54.41
CA GLY A 56 -0.86 5.06 -54.45
C GLY A 56 -1.83 4.51 -53.39
N GLY A 57 -2.33 5.36 -52.48
CA GLY A 57 -3.39 5.01 -51.54
C GLY A 57 -4.73 4.75 -52.24
N LYS A 58 -5.66 4.11 -51.54
CA LYS A 58 -7.01 3.79 -52.06
C LYS A 58 -8.07 4.18 -51.05
N ILE A 59 -9.17 4.79 -51.51
CA ILE A 59 -10.38 4.97 -50.71
C ILE A 59 -11.48 4.09 -51.30
N ALA A 60 -12.09 3.24 -50.48
CA ALA A 60 -13.30 2.50 -50.82
C ALA A 60 -14.47 3.01 -49.99
N THR A 61 -15.63 3.25 -50.62
CA THR A 61 -16.90 3.47 -49.90
C THR A 61 -17.78 2.25 -50.09
N LEU A 62 -18.18 1.62 -48.98
CA LEU A 62 -18.97 0.39 -48.95
C LEU A 62 -20.47 0.70 -48.91
N ALA A 63 -21.31 -0.30 -49.20
CA ALA A 63 -22.76 -0.15 -49.29
C ALA A 63 -23.42 0.27 -47.95
N ASP A 64 -22.80 -0.08 -46.82
CA ASP A 64 -23.22 0.32 -45.48
C ASP A 64 -22.84 1.78 -45.14
N GLY A 65 -22.09 2.46 -46.02
CA GLY A 65 -21.58 3.81 -45.82
C GLY A 65 -20.19 3.87 -45.17
N THR A 66 -19.61 2.73 -44.80
CA THR A 66 -18.25 2.66 -44.25
C THR A 66 -17.23 3.10 -45.31
N LYS A 67 -16.33 4.01 -44.93
CA LYS A 67 -15.22 4.47 -45.77
C LYS A 67 -13.93 3.80 -45.31
N VAL A 68 -13.24 3.12 -46.20
CA VAL A 68 -11.96 2.45 -45.93
C VAL A 68 -10.88 3.11 -46.76
N GLU A 69 -9.95 3.80 -46.09
CA GLU A 69 -8.74 4.32 -46.68
C GLU A 69 -7.59 3.34 -46.44
N THR A 70 -6.86 2.97 -47.48
CA THR A 70 -5.66 2.12 -47.44
C THR A 70 -4.48 2.93 -47.94
N PHE A 71 -3.42 3.00 -47.16
CA PHE A 71 -2.19 3.72 -47.47
C PHE A 71 -1.16 2.79 -48.15
N PRO A 72 -0.12 3.36 -48.80
CA PRO A 72 0.92 2.57 -49.46
C PRO A 72 1.73 1.65 -48.55
N ASP A 73 1.75 1.89 -47.24
CA ASP A 73 2.43 1.07 -46.23
C ASP A 73 1.53 -0.03 -45.66
N ASP A 74 0.42 -0.34 -46.33
CA ASP A 74 -0.64 -1.28 -45.93
C ASP A 74 -1.43 -0.88 -44.67
N SER A 75 -1.15 0.28 -44.07
CA SER A 75 -1.99 0.83 -43.00
C SER A 75 -3.38 1.20 -43.54
N LYS A 76 -4.39 1.13 -42.66
CA LYS A 76 -5.79 1.31 -43.02
C LYS A 76 -6.53 2.16 -42.01
N ILE A 77 -7.39 3.05 -42.48
CA ILE A 77 -8.35 3.80 -41.66
C ILE A 77 -9.75 3.46 -42.15
N SER A 78 -10.60 2.94 -41.28
CA SER A 78 -12.02 2.68 -41.53
C SER A 78 -12.88 3.64 -40.73
N THR A 79 -13.68 4.46 -41.41
CA THR A 79 -14.64 5.38 -40.79
C THR A 79 -16.05 4.84 -41.01
N PHE A 80 -16.71 4.48 -39.93
CA PHE A 80 -18.05 3.92 -39.93
C PHE A 80 -19.14 5.01 -39.90
N PRO A 81 -20.38 4.71 -40.34
CA PRO A 81 -21.49 5.68 -40.34
C PRO A 81 -21.88 6.19 -38.94
N ASP A 82 -21.65 5.40 -37.91
CA ASP A 82 -21.88 5.78 -36.51
C ASP A 82 -20.84 6.78 -36.00
N GLY A 83 -19.79 7.07 -36.77
CA GLY A 83 -18.68 7.94 -36.42
C GLY A 83 -17.49 7.22 -35.78
N THR A 84 -17.58 5.90 -35.57
CA THR A 84 -16.45 5.09 -35.09
C THR A 84 -15.34 5.09 -36.14
N VAL A 85 -14.09 5.22 -35.69
CA VAL A 85 -12.90 5.17 -36.56
C VAL A 85 -11.98 4.06 -36.09
N VAL A 86 -11.62 3.15 -37.00
CA VAL A 86 -10.65 2.06 -36.75
C VAL A 86 -9.43 2.26 -37.64
N GLU A 87 -8.29 2.51 -37.02
CA GLU A 87 -6.97 2.59 -37.66
C GLU A 87 -6.21 1.28 -37.41
N SER A 88 -5.65 0.69 -38.46
CA SER A 88 -4.68 -0.42 -38.40
C SER A 88 -3.37 0.08 -38.97
N LYS A 89 -2.31 0.08 -38.15
CA LYS A 89 -0.99 0.57 -38.51
C LYS A 89 -0.13 -0.53 -39.12
N ALA A 90 0.90 -0.13 -39.88
CA ALA A 90 1.84 -1.04 -40.53
C ALA A 90 2.65 -1.90 -39.53
N ASP A 91 2.87 -1.40 -38.31
CA ASP A 91 3.54 -2.12 -37.23
C ASP A 91 2.65 -3.17 -36.53
N GLY A 92 1.38 -3.29 -36.95
CA GLY A 92 0.40 -4.21 -36.36
C GLY A 92 -0.45 -3.59 -35.24
N ALA A 93 -0.17 -2.36 -34.82
CA ALA A 93 -0.99 -1.67 -33.84
C ALA A 93 -2.38 -1.36 -34.40
N LYS A 94 -3.40 -1.37 -33.53
CA LYS A 94 -4.78 -1.00 -33.89
C LYS A 94 -5.30 0.05 -32.94
N ILE A 95 -5.91 1.09 -33.49
CA ILE A 95 -6.54 2.17 -32.71
C ILE A 95 -8.01 2.23 -33.11
N THR A 96 -8.91 2.22 -32.13
CA THR A 96 -10.33 2.49 -32.31
C THR A 96 -10.70 3.76 -31.55
N SER A 97 -11.36 4.70 -32.21
CA SER A 97 -11.88 5.92 -31.61
C SER A 97 -13.39 5.94 -31.79
N TRP A 98 -14.12 6.11 -30.70
CA TRP A 98 -15.59 6.16 -30.71
C TRP A 98 -16.10 7.61 -30.62
N PRO A 99 -17.33 7.88 -31.09
CA PRO A 99 -17.93 9.22 -31.04
C PRO A 99 -18.12 9.80 -29.64
N ASP A 100 -18.21 8.93 -28.63
CA ASP A 100 -18.32 9.33 -27.22
C ASP A 100 -16.99 9.91 -26.66
N GLY A 101 -15.90 9.87 -27.45
CA GLY A 101 -14.57 10.32 -27.05
C GLY A 101 -13.70 9.21 -26.44
N THR A 102 -14.23 7.99 -26.29
CA THR A 102 -13.45 6.82 -25.89
C THR A 102 -12.45 6.47 -27.01
N LYS A 103 -11.25 6.04 -26.62
CA LYS A 103 -10.21 5.56 -27.53
C LYS A 103 -9.59 4.28 -26.99
N LYS A 104 -9.38 3.28 -27.83
CA LYS A 104 -8.70 2.02 -27.50
C LYS A 104 -7.56 1.76 -28.47
N GLU A 105 -6.38 1.53 -27.93
CA GLU A 105 -5.17 1.14 -28.65
C GLU A 105 -4.81 -0.31 -28.27
N THR A 106 -4.52 -1.13 -29.27
CA THR A 106 -3.89 -2.44 -29.10
C THR A 106 -2.52 -2.37 -29.77
N ARG A 107 -1.47 -2.50 -28.97
CA ARG A 107 -0.08 -2.43 -29.42
C ARG A 107 0.42 -3.78 -29.94
N PRO A 108 1.50 -3.81 -30.73
CA PRO A 108 2.05 -5.04 -31.29
C PRO A 108 2.53 -6.04 -30.24
N ASP A 109 2.91 -5.56 -29.05
CA ASP A 109 3.31 -6.37 -27.90
C ASP A 109 2.12 -7.01 -27.15
N GLY A 110 0.89 -6.75 -27.59
CA GLY A 110 -0.34 -7.24 -26.97
C GLY A 110 -0.90 -6.33 -25.88
N GLN A 111 -0.22 -5.25 -25.51
CA GLN A 111 -0.73 -4.27 -24.54
C GLN A 111 -1.97 -3.58 -25.11
N LYS A 112 -3.02 -3.44 -24.29
CA LYS A 112 -4.25 -2.74 -24.65
C LYS A 112 -4.43 -1.54 -23.75
N ILE A 113 -4.55 -0.35 -24.33
CA ILE A 113 -4.77 0.91 -23.63
C ILE A 113 -6.16 1.41 -24.00
N THR A 114 -6.97 1.79 -23.03
CA THR A 114 -8.25 2.45 -23.25
C THR A 114 -8.27 3.76 -22.49
N THR A 115 -8.59 4.85 -23.17
CA THR A 115 -8.79 6.19 -22.60
C THR A 115 -10.25 6.56 -22.78
N ARG A 116 -10.94 6.84 -21.68
CA ARG A 116 -12.36 7.24 -21.67
C ARG A 116 -12.50 8.75 -21.79
N GLN A 117 -13.72 9.18 -22.11
CA GLN A 117 -14.10 10.59 -22.19
C GLN A 117 -13.85 11.36 -20.89
N ASP A 118 -14.02 10.73 -19.73
CA ASP A 118 -13.78 11.35 -18.42
C ASP A 118 -12.27 11.52 -18.10
N GLY A 119 -11.37 10.97 -18.92
CA GLY A 119 -9.92 10.99 -18.73
C GLY A 119 -9.36 9.73 -18.07
N THR A 120 -10.22 8.82 -17.60
CA THR A 120 -9.79 7.53 -17.02
C THR A 120 -9.06 6.71 -18.09
N THR A 121 -7.92 6.15 -17.73
CA THR A 121 -7.17 5.23 -18.58
C THR A 121 -7.12 3.84 -17.99
N THR A 122 -7.15 2.82 -18.84
CA THR A 122 -6.98 1.41 -18.46
C THR A 122 -5.93 0.79 -19.37
N VAL A 123 -4.87 0.26 -18.79
CA VAL A 123 -3.82 -0.49 -19.47
C VAL A 123 -3.95 -1.95 -19.07
N ASN A 124 -4.09 -2.84 -20.04
CA ASN A 124 -4.00 -4.28 -19.84
C ASN A 124 -2.72 -4.77 -20.51
N ASN A 125 -1.80 -5.31 -19.71
CA ASN A 125 -0.53 -5.82 -20.15
C ASN A 125 -0.62 -7.31 -20.50
N ALA A 126 0.31 -7.79 -21.32
CA ALA A 126 0.36 -9.19 -21.75
C ALA A 126 0.68 -10.18 -20.61
N ASP A 127 1.30 -9.70 -19.53
CA ASP A 127 1.61 -10.47 -18.31
C ASP A 127 0.39 -10.67 -17.38
N GLY A 128 -0.76 -10.10 -17.75
CA GLY A 128 -1.99 -10.14 -16.95
C GLY A 128 -2.13 -8.97 -15.97
N THR A 129 -1.16 -8.06 -15.90
CA THR A 129 -1.25 -6.86 -15.08
C THR A 129 -2.23 -5.85 -15.70
N LYS A 130 -3.18 -5.36 -14.91
CA LYS A 130 -4.13 -4.30 -15.28
C LYS A 130 -3.85 -3.06 -14.45
N ILE A 131 -3.71 -1.91 -15.11
CA ILE A 131 -3.54 -0.61 -14.46
C ILE A 131 -4.71 0.28 -14.85
N VAL A 132 -5.37 0.88 -13.87
CA VAL A 132 -6.38 1.92 -14.05
C VAL A 132 -5.85 3.21 -13.47
N THR A 133 -5.88 4.30 -14.23
CA THR A 133 -5.50 5.63 -13.75
C THR A 133 -6.68 6.57 -13.93
N TRP A 134 -7.11 7.21 -12.85
CA TRP A 134 -8.24 8.12 -12.84
C TRP A 134 -7.80 9.58 -13.10
N PRO A 135 -8.75 10.48 -13.45
CA PRO A 135 -8.44 11.87 -13.78
C PRO A 135 -7.82 12.69 -12.65
N ASP A 136 -8.03 12.27 -11.40
CA ASP A 136 -7.43 12.90 -10.21
C ASP A 136 -5.97 12.46 -9.97
N GLY A 137 -5.43 11.60 -10.84
CA GLY A 137 -4.07 11.05 -10.77
C GLY A 137 -3.94 9.81 -9.90
N SER A 138 -5.01 9.37 -9.21
CA SER A 138 -4.99 8.10 -8.50
C SER A 138 -4.86 6.92 -9.47
N GLN A 139 -4.28 5.82 -9.00
CA GLN A 139 -4.00 4.65 -9.80
C GLN A 139 -4.28 3.37 -9.03
N ARG A 140 -4.80 2.34 -9.70
CA ARG A 140 -4.91 0.97 -9.19
C ARG A 140 -4.25 0.02 -10.16
N GLU A 141 -3.32 -0.77 -9.67
CA GLU A 141 -2.69 -1.89 -10.36
C GLU A 141 -3.23 -3.19 -9.78
N SER A 142 -3.63 -4.11 -10.65
CA SER A 142 -4.03 -5.48 -10.31
C SER A 142 -3.12 -6.44 -11.05
N ARG A 143 -2.36 -7.23 -10.30
CA ARG A 143 -1.38 -8.18 -10.83
C ARG A 143 -1.99 -9.58 -10.96
N ALA A 144 -1.38 -10.40 -11.81
CA ALA A 144 -1.83 -11.77 -12.07
C ALA A 144 -1.72 -12.70 -10.85
N ASP A 145 -0.84 -12.39 -9.90
CA ASP A 145 -0.67 -13.13 -8.64
C ASP A 145 -1.79 -12.83 -7.61
N GLY A 146 -2.69 -11.89 -7.91
CA GLY A 146 -3.75 -11.43 -7.02
C GLY A 146 -3.38 -10.21 -6.18
N THR A 147 -2.15 -9.73 -6.26
CA THR A 147 -1.71 -8.52 -5.58
C THR A 147 -2.36 -7.29 -6.20
N LYS A 148 -2.88 -6.39 -5.35
CA LYS A 148 -3.43 -5.10 -5.75
C LYS A 148 -2.59 -3.97 -5.15
N VAL A 149 -2.23 -2.98 -5.95
CA VAL A 149 -1.51 -1.79 -5.50
C VAL A 149 -2.32 -0.55 -5.87
N GLU A 150 -2.53 0.37 -4.94
CA GLU A 150 -3.23 1.62 -5.19
C GLU A 150 -2.38 2.81 -4.79
N THR A 151 -2.27 3.79 -5.68
CA THR A 151 -1.66 5.08 -5.40
C THR A 151 -2.78 6.11 -5.29
N LEU A 152 -2.96 6.66 -4.09
CA LEU A 152 -3.92 7.73 -3.83
C LEU A 152 -3.35 9.07 -4.31
N SER A 153 -4.22 10.02 -4.64
CA SER A 153 -3.81 11.37 -5.08
C SER A 153 -2.99 12.14 -4.04
N GLY A 154 -3.10 11.78 -2.75
CA GLY A 154 -2.26 12.28 -1.65
C GLY A 154 -0.85 11.68 -1.57
N GLY A 155 -0.48 10.79 -2.49
CA GLY A 155 0.85 10.14 -2.54
C GLY A 155 1.00 8.93 -1.63
N VAL A 156 -0.04 8.55 -0.88
CA VAL A 156 -0.07 7.30 -0.12
C VAL A 156 -0.24 6.13 -1.08
N VAL A 157 0.63 5.12 -0.94
CA VAL A 157 0.55 3.88 -1.73
C VAL A 157 0.10 2.75 -0.83
N THR A 158 -0.93 2.03 -1.22
CA THR A 158 -1.37 0.80 -0.55
C THR A 158 -1.12 -0.42 -1.40
N GLU A 159 -0.84 -1.55 -0.75
CA GLU A 159 -0.68 -2.84 -1.38
C GLU A 159 -1.46 -3.87 -0.56
N THR A 160 -2.29 -4.66 -1.24
CA THR A 160 -2.92 -5.85 -0.66
C THR A 160 -2.38 -7.07 -1.40
N GLN A 161 -1.61 -7.89 -0.69
CA GLN A 161 -1.04 -9.11 -1.23
C GLN A 161 -2.08 -10.22 -1.27
N ALA A 162 -1.88 -11.21 -2.15
CA ALA A 162 -2.74 -12.39 -2.22
C ALA A 162 -2.78 -13.21 -0.92
N SER A 163 -1.75 -13.09 -0.07
CA SER A 163 -1.70 -13.67 1.27
C SER A 163 -2.68 -13.03 2.27
N GLY A 164 -3.23 -11.86 1.95
CA GLY A 164 -4.05 -11.03 2.84
C GLY A 164 -3.26 -9.99 3.64
N VAL A 165 -1.92 -9.96 3.51
CA VAL A 165 -1.09 -8.91 4.10
C VAL A 165 -1.38 -7.58 3.40
N LYS A 166 -1.60 -6.53 4.20
CA LYS A 166 -1.81 -5.17 3.71
C LYS A 166 -0.61 -4.29 4.07
N ILE A 167 -0.14 -3.48 3.13
CA ILE A 167 0.98 -2.56 3.31
C ILE A 167 0.52 -1.17 2.90
N ALA A 168 0.78 -0.15 3.72
CA ALA A 168 0.69 1.25 3.32
C ALA A 168 2.07 1.89 3.38
N THR A 169 2.41 2.69 2.38
CA THR A 169 3.60 3.53 2.34
C THR A 169 3.15 4.98 2.25
N PHE A 170 3.57 5.78 3.21
CA PHE A 170 3.22 7.19 3.34
C PHE A 170 4.29 8.10 2.70
N PRO A 171 3.94 9.33 2.28
CA PRO A 171 4.88 10.26 1.66
C PRO A 171 6.10 10.64 2.51
N ASP A 172 5.98 10.55 3.83
CA ASP A 172 7.09 10.78 4.78
C ASP A 172 8.11 9.62 4.81
N GLY A 173 7.81 8.50 4.15
CA GLY A 173 8.62 7.28 4.12
C GLY A 173 8.18 6.23 5.14
N THR A 174 7.21 6.53 6.01
CA THR A 174 6.65 5.59 6.97
C THR A 174 5.96 4.43 6.23
N LYS A 175 6.17 3.20 6.69
CA LYS A 175 5.48 2.01 6.17
C LYS A 175 4.69 1.32 7.27
N MET A 176 3.46 0.95 6.98
CA MET A 176 2.60 0.21 7.90
C MET A 176 2.23 -1.13 7.28
N HIS A 177 2.63 -2.23 7.93
CA HIS A 177 2.24 -3.57 7.56
C HIS A 177 1.13 -4.04 8.50
N THR A 178 0.05 -4.58 7.94
CA THR A 178 -0.99 -5.28 8.70
C THR A 178 -0.98 -6.74 8.26
N LEU A 179 -0.62 -7.60 9.19
CA LEU A 179 -0.56 -9.05 9.00
C LEU A 179 -1.94 -9.68 9.18
N VAL A 180 -2.09 -10.91 8.67
CA VAL A 180 -3.36 -11.65 8.64
C VAL A 180 -3.86 -11.98 10.05
N ASP A 181 -2.95 -12.14 11.01
CA ASP A 181 -3.28 -12.37 12.42
C ASP A 181 -3.77 -11.10 13.15
N GLY A 182 -3.74 -9.93 12.49
CA GLY A 182 -4.07 -8.63 13.06
C GLY A 182 -2.88 -7.87 13.63
N THR A 183 -1.67 -8.44 13.61
CA THR A 183 -0.44 -7.74 14.01
C THR A 183 -0.17 -6.58 13.06
N LYS A 184 0.08 -5.39 13.62
CA LYS A 184 0.43 -4.18 12.87
C LYS A 184 1.91 -3.83 13.13
N VAL A 185 2.69 -3.58 12.08
CA VAL A 185 4.10 -3.19 12.19
C VAL A 185 4.33 -1.88 11.44
N ALA A 186 4.76 -0.85 12.15
CA ALA A 186 5.18 0.43 11.62
C ALA A 186 6.69 0.46 11.43
N PHE A 187 7.17 0.88 10.26
CA PHE A 187 8.58 1.16 9.99
C PHE A 187 8.72 2.66 9.74
N MET A 188 9.53 3.31 10.56
CA MET A 188 9.73 4.75 10.50
C MET A 188 10.93 5.13 9.63
N PRO A 189 10.96 6.33 9.05
CA PRO A 189 12.10 6.84 8.28
C PRO A 189 13.41 6.93 9.08
N ASP A 190 13.32 7.08 10.40
CA ASP A 190 14.48 7.12 11.31
C ASP A 190 15.09 5.73 11.59
N GLY A 191 14.51 4.67 11.01
CA GLY A 191 14.93 3.28 11.18
C GLY A 191 14.34 2.59 12.42
N SER A 192 13.55 3.28 13.23
CA SER A 192 12.77 2.64 14.29
C SER A 192 11.56 1.89 13.72
N GLN A 193 11.07 0.92 14.48
CA GLN A 193 9.84 0.21 14.15
C GLN A 193 8.99 -0.02 15.40
N VAL A 194 7.68 -0.09 15.22
CA VAL A 194 6.75 -0.43 16.30
C VAL A 194 5.83 -1.55 15.85
N GLU A 195 5.86 -2.66 16.58
CA GLU A 195 4.95 -3.79 16.42
C GLU A 195 3.82 -3.66 17.44
N THR A 196 2.58 -3.86 17.03
CA THR A 196 1.41 -3.98 17.90
C THR A 196 0.70 -5.28 17.58
N ARG A 197 0.68 -6.18 18.55
CA ARG A 197 0.06 -7.50 18.43
C ARG A 197 -1.43 -7.45 18.75
N PRO A 198 -2.20 -8.48 18.35
CA PRO A 198 -3.64 -8.57 18.64
C PRO A 198 -3.98 -8.57 20.14
N ASP A 199 -3.06 -9.06 20.98
CA ASP A 199 -3.18 -9.02 22.43
C ASP A 199 -2.95 -7.61 23.02
N LYS A 200 -2.68 -6.60 22.16
CA LYS A 200 -2.32 -5.22 22.49
C LYS A 200 -0.93 -5.04 23.08
N THR A 201 -0.09 -6.07 23.06
CA THR A 201 1.34 -5.92 23.34
C THR A 201 1.97 -5.04 22.26
N LYS A 202 2.67 -3.99 22.68
CA LYS A 202 3.41 -3.08 21.81
C LYS A 202 4.91 -3.29 21.99
N THR A 203 5.66 -3.44 20.91
CA THR A 203 7.12 -3.55 20.94
C THR A 203 7.74 -2.52 20.01
N THR A 204 8.42 -1.54 20.57
CA THR A 204 9.20 -0.55 19.83
C THR A 204 10.65 -1.01 19.74
N THR A 205 11.20 -1.08 18.53
CA THR A 205 12.64 -1.26 18.30
C THR A 205 13.20 0.05 17.77
N TYR A 206 14.16 0.63 18.48
CA TYR A 206 14.82 1.86 18.09
C TYR A 206 16.01 1.57 17.16
N ALA A 207 16.45 2.59 16.41
CA ALA A 207 17.56 2.47 15.46
C ALA A 207 18.91 2.08 16.13
N ASP A 208 19.07 2.35 17.42
CA ASP A 208 20.24 1.95 18.20
C ASP A 208 20.23 0.45 18.59
N GLY A 209 19.13 -0.27 18.32
CA GLY A 209 18.91 -1.67 18.67
C GLY A 209 18.26 -1.89 20.03
N THR A 210 17.96 -0.82 20.79
CA THR A 210 17.18 -0.92 22.02
C THR A 210 15.74 -1.30 21.67
N THR A 211 15.14 -2.21 22.45
CA THR A 211 13.72 -2.54 22.33
C THR A 211 12.97 -2.20 23.61
N VAL A 212 11.73 -1.75 23.49
CA VAL A 212 10.82 -1.50 24.60
C VAL A 212 9.50 -2.20 24.29
N GLU A 213 9.20 -3.24 25.06
CA GLU A 213 7.92 -3.92 25.06
C GLU A 213 7.02 -3.32 26.16
N SER A 214 5.77 -3.03 25.83
CA SER A 214 4.73 -2.60 26.76
C SER A 214 3.55 -3.54 26.62
N ARG A 215 3.17 -4.19 27.72
CA ARG A 215 2.09 -5.17 27.78
C ARG A 215 0.79 -4.56 28.32
N PRO A 216 -0.36 -5.16 28.02
CA PRO A 216 -1.66 -4.67 28.48
C PRO A 216 -1.84 -4.69 30.00
N ASP A 217 -1.12 -5.57 30.70
CA ASP A 217 -1.12 -5.65 32.16
C ASP A 217 -0.40 -4.46 32.82
N GLY A 218 0.28 -3.60 32.04
CA GLY A 218 1.09 -2.47 32.50
C GLY A 218 2.58 -2.80 32.64
N THR A 219 2.99 -4.05 32.42
CA THR A 219 4.39 -4.46 32.43
C THR A 219 5.13 -3.83 31.25
N ARG A 220 6.31 -3.27 31.53
CA ARG A 220 7.22 -2.70 30.51
C ARG A 220 8.56 -3.40 30.57
N ILE A 221 9.08 -3.85 29.44
CA ILE A 221 10.38 -4.52 29.34
C ILE A 221 11.26 -3.73 28.38
N THR A 222 12.37 -3.18 28.87
CA THR A 222 13.40 -2.59 28.02
C THR A 222 14.51 -3.61 27.83
N THR A 223 14.92 -3.86 26.58
CA THR A 223 16.12 -4.64 26.24
C THR A 223 17.10 -3.73 25.54
N TRP A 224 18.30 -3.59 26.08
CA TRP A 224 19.35 -2.80 25.43
C TRP A 224 20.13 -3.66 24.43
N LYS A 225 20.87 -3.01 23.52
CA LYS A 225 21.71 -3.67 22.51
C LYS A 225 22.69 -4.69 23.11
N GLU A 226 23.16 -4.44 24.32
CA GLU A 226 24.05 -5.33 25.07
C GLU A 226 23.34 -6.55 25.70
N GLN A 227 22.06 -6.77 25.40
CA GLN A 227 21.21 -7.86 25.92
C GLN A 227 20.88 -7.77 27.41
N SER A 228 21.24 -6.67 28.08
CA SER A 228 20.67 -6.35 29.39
C SER A 228 19.16 -6.08 29.23
N THR A 229 18.39 -6.44 30.25
CA THR A 229 16.93 -6.24 30.27
C THR A 229 16.50 -5.57 31.56
N GLN A 230 15.45 -4.76 31.51
CA GLN A 230 14.77 -4.24 32.69
C GLN A 230 13.27 -4.38 32.53
N GLU A 231 12.67 -5.18 33.39
CA GLU A 231 11.22 -5.33 33.53
C GLU A 231 10.74 -4.37 34.62
N THR A 232 9.79 -3.49 34.30
CA THR A 232 9.04 -2.69 35.28
C THR A 232 7.63 -3.24 35.32
N ARG A 233 7.23 -3.75 36.48
CA ARG A 233 5.91 -4.32 36.73
C ARG A 233 4.91 -3.24 37.17
N PRO A 234 3.59 -3.50 37.07
CA PRO A 234 2.54 -2.55 37.44
C PRO A 234 2.57 -2.10 38.90
N ASP A 235 3.08 -2.94 39.79
CA ASP A 235 3.27 -2.64 41.22
C ASP A 235 4.44 -1.67 41.49
N GLY A 236 5.26 -1.34 40.47
CA GLY A 236 6.45 -0.52 40.57
C GLY A 236 7.75 -1.32 40.77
N THR A 237 7.67 -2.65 40.89
CA THR A 237 8.83 -3.53 40.99
C THR A 237 9.66 -3.45 39.71
N LYS A 238 10.98 -3.30 39.84
CA LYS A 238 11.92 -3.29 38.71
C LYS A 238 12.88 -4.46 38.80
N VAL A 239 12.94 -5.29 37.76
CA VAL A 239 13.89 -6.40 37.66
C VAL A 239 14.85 -6.13 36.52
N THR A 240 16.11 -5.87 36.82
CA THR A 240 17.20 -5.75 35.84
C THR A 240 17.93 -7.08 35.73
N LYS A 241 18.14 -7.59 34.51
CA LYS A 241 18.97 -8.77 34.24
C LYS A 241 20.11 -8.38 33.32
N TRP A 242 21.33 -8.78 33.68
CA TRP A 242 22.52 -8.53 32.88
C TRP A 242 22.95 -9.79 32.12
N PRO A 243 23.74 -9.63 31.03
CA PRO A 243 24.18 -10.77 30.20
C PRO A 243 25.04 -11.80 30.95
N ASP A 244 25.70 -11.38 32.02
CA ASP A 244 26.51 -12.26 32.88
C ASP A 244 25.65 -13.21 33.75
N GLY A 245 24.32 -13.04 33.75
CA GLY A 245 23.36 -13.79 34.57
C GLY A 245 23.03 -13.13 35.90
N THR A 246 23.65 -11.99 36.23
CA THR A 246 23.31 -11.21 37.41
C THR A 246 21.89 -10.64 37.26
N MET A 247 21.14 -10.61 38.36
CA MET A 247 19.79 -10.04 38.43
C MET A 247 19.67 -9.10 39.63
N LEU A 248 19.00 -7.97 39.46
CA LEU A 248 18.66 -7.02 40.52
C LEU A 248 17.15 -6.76 40.49
N GLU A 249 16.47 -7.10 41.57
CA GLU A 249 15.09 -6.74 41.82
C GLU A 249 15.05 -5.55 42.79
N VAL A 250 14.34 -4.49 42.43
CA VAL A 250 14.05 -3.33 43.28
C VAL A 250 12.55 -3.29 43.50
N GLN A 251 12.12 -3.53 44.74
CA GLN A 251 10.71 -3.50 45.13
C GLN A 251 10.23 -2.05 45.35
N PRO A 252 8.91 -1.81 45.36
CA PRO A 252 8.34 -0.47 45.51
C PRO A 252 8.70 0.21 46.85
N ASP A 253 8.99 -0.59 47.87
CA ASP A 253 9.45 -0.12 49.20
C ASP A 253 10.95 0.27 49.21
N GLY A 254 11.64 0.13 48.08
CA GLY A 254 13.07 0.40 47.92
C GLY A 254 13.99 -0.75 48.34
N THR A 255 13.44 -1.90 48.75
CA THR A 255 14.23 -3.12 48.99
C THR A 255 14.86 -3.59 47.68
N LYS A 256 16.16 -3.90 47.73
CA LYS A 256 16.95 -4.40 46.60
C LYS A 256 17.41 -5.82 46.88
N VAL A 257 17.17 -6.72 45.94
CA VAL A 257 17.60 -8.12 45.95
C VAL A 257 18.49 -8.37 44.74
N THR A 258 19.77 -8.65 44.96
CA THR A 258 20.72 -8.99 43.90
C THR A 258 20.98 -10.49 43.91
N THR A 259 20.76 -11.16 42.79
CA THR A 259 21.14 -12.57 42.58
C THR A 259 22.30 -12.62 41.61
N ARG A 260 23.42 -13.20 42.03
CA ARG A 260 24.63 -13.36 41.20
C ARG A 260 24.57 -14.65 40.36
N PRO A 261 25.41 -14.80 39.33
CA PRO A 261 25.40 -15.97 38.45
C PRO A 261 25.73 -17.29 39.18
N ASP A 262 26.44 -17.21 40.31
CA ASP A 262 26.77 -18.34 41.19
C ASP A 262 25.61 -18.75 42.13
N GLY A 263 24.45 -18.08 42.03
CA GLY A 263 23.28 -18.30 42.88
C GLY A 263 23.32 -17.58 44.22
N LYS A 264 24.37 -16.79 44.51
CA LYS A 264 24.43 -16.00 45.75
C LYS A 264 23.41 -14.86 45.71
N VAL A 265 22.60 -14.75 46.77
CA VAL A 265 21.60 -13.69 46.94
C VAL A 265 22.06 -12.67 47.98
N GLU A 266 21.98 -11.39 47.65
CA GLU A 266 22.31 -10.25 48.52
C GLU A 266 21.09 -9.33 48.64
N ILE A 267 20.71 -8.96 49.86
CA ILE A 267 19.53 -8.13 50.14
C ILE A 267 19.97 -6.84 50.83
N SER A 268 19.49 -5.69 50.35
CA SER A 268 19.68 -4.38 50.99
C SER A 268 18.35 -3.62 51.05
N LYS A 269 18.05 -2.95 52.15
CA LYS A 269 16.84 -2.12 52.30
C LYS A 269 17.19 -0.66 52.07
N ALA A 270 16.22 0.13 51.59
CA ALA A 270 16.36 1.57 51.54
C ALA A 270 16.61 2.12 52.95
N GLU A 271 17.69 2.88 53.15
CA GLU A 271 17.90 3.61 54.38
C GLU A 271 16.78 4.65 54.51
N THR A 272 15.89 4.47 55.49
CA THR A 272 14.94 5.51 55.87
C THR A 272 15.74 6.73 56.31
N LYS A 273 15.73 7.81 55.52
CA LYS A 273 16.21 9.12 55.96
C LYS A 273 15.51 9.42 57.29
N PRO A 274 16.22 9.61 58.42
CA PRO A 274 15.54 9.89 59.68
C PRO A 274 14.78 11.20 59.52
N GLU A 275 13.46 11.16 59.74
CA GLU A 275 12.67 12.37 59.93
C GLU A 275 13.26 13.12 61.12
N VAL A 276 13.92 14.24 60.85
CA VAL A 276 14.29 15.19 61.88
C VAL A 276 12.99 15.75 62.43
N LYS A 277 12.50 15.17 63.54
CA LYS A 277 11.48 15.79 64.38
C LYS A 277 12.09 17.08 64.92
N CYS A 278 11.79 18.21 64.27
CA CYS A 278 11.99 19.53 64.86
C CYS A 278 11.15 19.60 66.15
N CYS A 279 11.80 19.45 67.30
CA CYS A 279 11.23 19.85 68.57
C CYS A 279 11.16 21.38 68.57
N CYS A 280 9.98 21.94 68.35
CA CYS A 280 9.69 23.30 68.79
C CYS A 280 9.69 23.29 70.33
N LEU A 281 10.81 23.70 70.93
CA LEU A 281 10.85 24.13 72.32
C LEU A 281 10.08 25.45 72.41
N ALA A 282 8.93 25.43 73.07
CA ALA A 282 8.27 26.63 73.54
C ALA A 282 9.11 27.26 74.66
N GLY A 283 9.43 28.54 74.50
CA GLY A 283 10.05 29.41 75.49
C GLY A 283 9.60 30.84 75.22
#